data_AF-A0A7G4A551-F1
#
_entry.id   AF-A0A7G4A551-F1
#
_cell.length_a   1.000
_cell.length_b   1.000
_cell.length_c   1.000
_cell.angle_alpha   90.00
_cell.angle_beta   90.00
_cell.angle_gamma   90.00
#
_symmetry.space_group_name_H-M   'P 1'
#
loop_
_entity.id
_entity.type
_entity.pdbx_description
1 polymer ?
#
loop_
_entity_poly.entity_id
_entity_poly.type
_entity_poly.pdbx_seq_one_letter_code
_entity_poly.pdbx_strand_id
1 'polypeptide(L)'
;MKINEGFRWLKCGIVIVLITVAWFFQHEIPSLIYWLRTLGYPAFIGFCLLYCFASLLFLPNLPIILAAGALFGFYWGLVLNLLSALLSAVIAFMISRHVGLDWLSVKKRQQLDSWLKRLDSYGWKSLALCRLVPFLPCAIVNYGYGFTRIKASVFIVTSFIFFIPLKIVETYCGYWGANF
;
A
#
# COMPACT_ATOMS: atom_id res chain seq x y z
N MET A 1 -17.79 35.91 1.98
CA MET A 1 -16.88 34.82 2.39
C MET A 1 -17.73 33.63 2.89
N LYS A 2 -18.30 32.80 2.00
CA LYS A 2 -19.31 31.76 2.33
C LYS A 2 -19.18 30.45 1.51
N ILE A 3 -18.01 30.18 0.92
CA ILE A 3 -17.81 29.07 -0.04
C ILE A 3 -17.25 27.79 0.64
N ASN A 4 -16.90 27.83 1.93
CA ASN A 4 -16.15 26.73 2.57
C ASN A 4 -17.00 25.60 3.18
N GLU A 5 -18.31 25.78 3.37
CA GLU A 5 -19.12 24.79 4.12
C GLU A 5 -19.47 23.56 3.26
N GLY A 6 -19.94 23.74 2.02
CA GLY A 6 -20.26 22.63 1.12
C GLY A 6 -19.06 21.74 0.80
N PHE A 7 -17.86 22.33 0.70
CA PHE A 7 -16.61 21.60 0.48
C PHE A 7 -16.15 20.82 1.74
N ARG A 8 -16.60 21.24 2.93
CA ARG A 8 -16.33 20.55 4.20
C ARG A 8 -17.21 19.30 4.32
N TRP A 9 -18.49 19.42 4.00
CA TRP A 9 -19.44 18.29 3.97
C TRP A 9 -19.06 17.24 2.92
N LEU A 10 -18.59 17.66 1.73
CA LEU A 10 -18.09 16.73 0.70
C LEU A 10 -16.88 15.91 1.21
N LYS A 11 -15.92 16.55 1.88
CA LYS A 11 -14.76 15.85 2.46
C LYS A 11 -15.16 14.90 3.57
N CYS A 12 -16.06 15.31 4.46
CA CYS A 12 -16.61 14.44 5.50
C CYS A 12 -17.33 13.23 4.87
N GLY A 13 -18.12 13.45 3.81
CA GLY A 13 -18.77 12.38 3.06
C GLY A 13 -17.76 11.38 2.48
N ILE A 14 -16.70 11.85 1.83
CA ILE A 14 -15.63 10.99 1.29
C ILE A 14 -14.95 10.19 2.40
N VAL A 15 -14.63 10.81 3.54
CA VAL A 15 -14.00 10.11 4.68
C VAL A 15 -14.94 9.05 5.25
N ILE A 16 -16.23 9.35 5.41
CA ILE A 16 -17.24 8.38 5.88
C ILE A 16 -17.36 7.23 4.88
N VAL A 17 -17.39 7.50 3.57
CA VAL A 17 -17.40 6.46 2.53
C VAL A 17 -16.14 5.60 2.61
N LEU A 18 -14.96 6.19 2.76
CA LEU A 18 -13.71 5.43 2.89
C LEU A 18 -13.70 4.56 4.15
N ILE A 19 -14.19 5.08 5.28
CA ILE A 19 -14.29 4.32 6.53
C ILE A 19 -15.29 3.18 6.40
N THR A 20 -16.48 3.42 5.82
CA THR A 20 -17.51 2.39 5.63
C THR A 20 -17.05 1.31 4.66
N VAL A 21 -16.39 1.68 3.55
CA VAL A 21 -15.78 0.72 2.61
C VAL A 21 -14.66 -0.07 3.29
N ALA A 22 -13.78 0.58 4.06
CA ALA A 22 -12.71 -0.10 4.80
C ALA A 22 -13.27 -1.07 5.86
N TRP A 23 -14.32 -0.66 6.57
CA TRP A 23 -15.00 -1.49 7.57
C TRP A 23 -15.69 -2.70 6.93
N PHE A 24 -16.45 -2.47 5.85
CA PHE A 24 -17.09 -3.54 5.08
C PHE A 24 -16.05 -4.50 4.52
N PHE A 25 -14.98 -3.97 3.93
CA PHE A 25 -13.89 -4.78 3.41
C PHE A 25 -13.27 -5.66 4.51
N GLN A 26 -12.96 -5.11 5.69
CA GLN A 26 -12.44 -5.89 6.81
C GLN A 26 -13.41 -6.99 7.26
N HIS A 27 -14.71 -6.73 7.21
CA HIS A 27 -15.72 -7.72 7.54
C HIS A 27 -15.74 -8.88 6.54
N GLU A 28 -15.54 -8.60 5.25
CA GLU A 28 -15.55 -9.60 4.17
C GLU A 28 -14.20 -10.32 3.95
N ILE A 29 -13.10 -9.79 4.51
CA ILE A 29 -11.77 -10.40 4.36
C ILE A 29 -11.75 -11.90 4.75
N PRO A 30 -12.30 -12.33 5.90
CA PRO A 30 -12.30 -13.75 6.27
C PRO A 30 -12.99 -14.64 5.22
N SER A 31 -14.10 -14.18 4.65
CA SER A 31 -14.82 -14.87 3.57
C SER A 31 -13.97 -14.97 2.30
N LEU A 32 -13.29 -13.89 1.93
CA LEU A 32 -12.37 -13.86 0.78
C LEU A 32 -11.17 -14.81 0.98
N ILE A 33 -10.60 -14.84 2.18
CA ILE A 33 -9.51 -15.76 2.55
C ILE A 33 -9.98 -17.21 2.49
N TYR A 34 -11.18 -17.49 2.99
CA TYR A 34 -11.77 -18.83 2.93
C TYR A 34 -11.99 -19.26 1.47
N TRP A 35 -12.52 -18.38 0.63
CA TRP A 35 -12.68 -18.63 -0.80
C TRP A 35 -11.33 -18.83 -1.51
N LEU A 36 -10.29 -18.07 -1.16
CA LEU A 36 -8.94 -18.32 -1.69
C LEU A 36 -8.43 -19.72 -1.31
N ARG A 37 -8.78 -20.23 -0.13
CA ARG A 37 -8.38 -21.57 0.32
C ARG A 37 -8.98 -22.69 -0.52
N THR A 38 -10.19 -22.50 -1.07
CA THR A 38 -10.87 -23.53 -1.87
C THR A 38 -10.35 -23.62 -3.31
N LEU A 39 -9.59 -22.61 -3.76
CA LEU A 39 -9.10 -22.53 -5.15
C LEU A 39 -7.89 -23.42 -5.46
N GLY A 40 -7.10 -23.84 -4.46
CA GLY A 40 -5.87 -24.60 -4.70
C GLY A 40 -4.77 -23.75 -5.38
N TYR A 41 -4.15 -24.24 -6.47
CA TYR A 41 -3.07 -23.51 -7.17
C TYR A 41 -3.41 -22.09 -7.65
N PRO A 42 -4.61 -21.76 -8.17
CA PRO A 42 -4.95 -20.37 -8.52
C PRO A 42 -5.05 -19.40 -7.33
N ALA A 43 -5.02 -19.90 -6.08
CA ALA A 43 -5.02 -19.06 -4.89
C ALA A 43 -3.83 -18.08 -4.84
N PHE A 44 -2.69 -18.43 -5.44
CA PHE A 44 -1.50 -17.56 -5.52
C PHE A 44 -1.79 -16.27 -6.29
N ILE A 45 -2.45 -16.39 -7.45
CA ILE A 45 -2.80 -15.23 -8.30
C ILE A 45 -3.92 -14.44 -7.62
N GLY A 46 -4.95 -15.11 -7.12
CA GLY A 46 -6.06 -14.48 -6.40
C GLY A 46 -5.59 -13.67 -5.20
N PHE A 47 -4.65 -14.20 -4.42
CA PHE A 47 -4.04 -13.49 -3.29
C PHE A 47 -3.30 -12.23 -3.75
N CYS A 48 -2.46 -12.35 -4.78
CA CYS A 48 -1.69 -11.22 -5.30
C CYS A 48 -2.59 -10.10 -5.80
N LEU A 49 -3.67 -10.43 -6.51
CA LEU A 49 -4.67 -9.47 -6.96
C LEU A 49 -5.38 -8.81 -5.78
N LEU A 50 -5.88 -9.60 -4.82
CA LEU A 50 -6.55 -9.09 -3.63
C LEU A 50 -5.67 -8.10 -2.86
N TYR A 51 -4.41 -8.48 -2.62
CA TYR A 51 -3.42 -7.62 -1.98
C TYR A 51 -3.22 -6.33 -2.79
N CYS A 52 -3.01 -6.43 -4.11
CA CYS A 52 -2.76 -5.28 -4.95
C CYS A 52 -3.94 -4.30 -4.93
N PHE A 53 -5.17 -4.79 -5.10
CA PHE A 53 -6.37 -3.96 -5.05
C PHE A 53 -6.54 -3.29 -3.69
N ALA A 54 -6.40 -4.05 -2.60
CA ALA A 54 -6.49 -3.51 -1.25
C ALA A 54 -5.45 -2.40 -1.01
N SER A 55 -4.21 -2.64 -1.45
CA SER A 55 -3.14 -1.66 -1.34
C SER A 55 -3.33 -0.41 -2.19
N LEU A 56 -3.91 -0.53 -3.39
CA LEU A 56 -4.19 0.62 -4.26
C LEU A 56 -5.35 1.47 -3.75
N LEU A 57 -6.34 0.83 -3.11
CA LEU A 57 -7.53 1.48 -2.57
C LEU A 57 -7.36 2.01 -1.13
N PHE A 58 -6.11 2.02 -0.61
CA PHE A 58 -5.81 2.42 0.78
C PHE A 58 -6.57 1.58 1.83
N LEU A 59 -6.95 0.36 1.47
CA LEU A 59 -7.63 -0.56 2.37
C LEU A 59 -6.63 -1.20 3.35
N PRO A 60 -7.10 -1.62 4.53
CA PRO A 60 -6.25 -2.26 5.54
C PRO A 60 -5.74 -3.61 5.04
N ASN A 61 -4.44 -3.70 4.73
CA ASN A 61 -3.81 -4.92 4.19
C ASN A 61 -3.37 -5.92 5.25
N LEU A 62 -3.30 -5.52 6.53
CA LEU A 62 -2.75 -6.36 7.59
C LEU A 62 -3.40 -7.76 7.65
N PRO A 63 -4.74 -7.90 7.58
CA PRO A 63 -5.38 -9.21 7.56
C PRO A 63 -4.95 -10.08 6.37
N ILE A 64 -4.79 -9.49 5.18
CA ILE A 64 -4.35 -10.18 3.96
C ILE A 64 -2.89 -10.63 4.12
N ILE A 65 -2.03 -9.76 4.64
CA ILE A 65 -0.60 -10.06 4.85
C ILE A 65 -0.44 -11.27 5.79
N LEU A 66 -1.18 -11.27 6.91
CA LEU A 66 -1.17 -12.38 7.88
C LEU A 66 -1.73 -13.66 7.26
N ALA A 67 -2.79 -13.55 6.45
CA ALA A 67 -3.37 -14.68 5.73
C ALA A 67 -2.37 -15.35 4.79
N ALA A 68 -1.40 -14.63 4.22
CA ALA A 68 -0.37 -15.22 3.38
C ALA A 68 0.44 -16.29 4.13
N GLY A 69 0.89 -15.96 5.35
CA GLY A 69 1.63 -16.89 6.21
C GLY A 69 0.76 -18.05 6.70
N ALA A 70 -0.50 -17.77 7.02
CA ALA A 70 -1.46 -18.77 7.48
C ALA A 70 -1.89 -19.77 6.40
N LEU A 71 -2.07 -19.30 5.16
CA LEU A 71 -2.58 -20.12 4.04
C LEU A 71 -1.47 -20.85 3.28
N PHE A 72 -0.37 -20.15 2.99
CA PHE A 72 0.69 -20.67 2.10
C PHE A 72 1.96 -21.10 2.85
N GLY A 73 1.98 -20.95 4.18
CA GLY A 73 3.17 -21.19 4.98
C GLY A 73 4.17 -20.04 4.92
N PHE A 74 5.26 -20.16 5.69
CA PHE A 74 6.24 -19.08 5.80
C PHE A 74 6.94 -18.74 4.48
N TYR A 75 7.53 -19.73 3.79
CA TYR A 75 8.33 -19.47 2.59
C TYR A 75 7.50 -18.93 1.42
N TRP A 76 6.42 -19.62 1.06
CA TRP A 76 5.56 -19.18 -0.04
C TRP A 76 4.75 -17.93 0.31
N GLY A 77 4.28 -17.82 1.55
CA GLY A 77 3.64 -16.60 2.06
C GLY A 77 4.57 -15.38 1.98
N LEU A 78 5.85 -15.55 2.29
CA LEU A 78 6.84 -14.46 2.23
C LEU A 78 7.07 -14.00 0.79
N VAL A 79 7.26 -14.96 -0.13
CA VAL A 79 7.43 -14.66 -1.56
C VAL A 79 6.18 -13.95 -2.10
N LEU A 80 4.98 -14.45 -1.79
CA LEU A 80 3.73 -13.82 -2.21
C LEU A 80 3.57 -12.41 -1.64
N ASN A 81 3.83 -12.21 -0.35
CA ASN A 81 3.76 -10.90 0.28
C ASN A 81 4.76 -9.91 -0.33
N LEU A 82 5.99 -10.33 -0.60
CA LEU A 82 7.01 -9.48 -1.22
C LEU A 82 6.63 -9.08 -2.65
N LEU A 83 6.24 -10.05 -3.48
CA LEU A 83 5.88 -9.80 -4.87
C LEU A 83 4.62 -8.94 -4.97
N SER A 84 3.60 -9.23 -4.17
CA SER A 84 2.34 -8.47 -4.18
C SER A 84 2.57 -7.04 -3.68
N ALA A 85 3.36 -6.85 -2.62
CA ALA A 85 3.71 -5.53 -2.12
C ALA A 85 4.54 -4.72 -3.11
N LEU A 86 5.48 -5.36 -3.80
CA LEU A 86 6.28 -4.70 -4.82
C LEU A 86 5.41 -4.31 -6.01
N LEU A 87 4.56 -5.22 -6.50
CA LEU A 87 3.69 -5.00 -7.63
C LEU A 87 2.72 -3.84 -7.36
N SER A 88 2.04 -3.86 -6.22
CA SER A 88 1.13 -2.76 -5.84
C SER A 88 1.86 -1.44 -5.67
N ALA A 89 3.09 -1.45 -5.13
CA ALA A 89 3.90 -0.26 -4.97
C ALA A 89 4.31 0.34 -6.31
N VAL A 90 4.72 -0.49 -7.28
CA VAL A 90 5.08 -0.05 -8.63
C VAL A 90 3.87 0.51 -9.36
N ILE A 91 2.71 -0.16 -9.27
CA ILE A 91 1.48 0.32 -9.90
C ILE A 91 1.08 1.67 -9.32
N ALA A 92 1.03 1.81 -7.99
CA ALA A 92 0.70 3.09 -7.34
C ALA A 92 1.68 4.21 -7.73
N PHE A 93 2.98 3.91 -7.73
CA PHE A 93 4.04 4.83 -8.12
C PHE A 93 3.92 5.28 -9.59
N MET A 94 3.61 4.35 -10.50
CA MET A 94 3.38 4.65 -11.92
C MET A 94 2.11 5.45 -12.13
N ILE A 95 1.04 5.15 -11.39
CA ILE A 95 -0.21 5.92 -11.45
C ILE A 95 0.06 7.38 -11.07
N SER A 96 0.67 7.66 -9.90
CA SER A 96 0.93 9.05 -9.51
C SER A 96 1.94 9.75 -10.42
N ARG A 97 2.93 9.02 -10.97
CA ARG A 97 3.88 9.58 -11.94
C ARG A 97 3.18 10.16 -13.18
N HIS A 98 2.22 9.42 -13.74
CA HIS A 98 1.60 9.78 -15.02
C HIS A 98 0.32 10.62 -14.86
N VAL A 99 -0.43 10.44 -13.76
CA VAL A 99 -1.67 11.19 -13.50
C VAL A 99 -1.40 12.63 -13.05
N GLY A 100 -0.16 12.95 -12.65
CA GLY A 100 0.32 14.31 -12.44
C GLY A 100 -0.25 15.03 -11.20
N LEU A 101 0.32 16.19 -10.87
CA LEU A 101 -0.15 17.10 -9.82
C LEU A 101 -1.20 18.10 -10.33
N ASP A 102 -1.64 17.97 -11.59
CA ASP A 102 -2.39 19.01 -12.31
C ASP A 102 -3.78 19.25 -11.72
N TRP A 103 -4.32 18.26 -11.00
CA TRP A 103 -5.59 18.34 -10.27
C TRP A 103 -5.51 19.14 -8.96
N LEU A 104 -4.30 19.51 -8.52
CA LEU A 104 -4.09 20.21 -7.25
C LEU A 104 -4.01 21.73 -7.45
N SER A 105 -4.68 22.47 -6.56
CA SER A 105 -4.55 23.93 -6.49
C SER A 105 -3.08 24.36 -6.36
N VAL A 106 -2.71 25.48 -7.00
CA VAL A 106 -1.35 26.06 -7.01
C VAL A 106 -0.70 26.11 -5.62
N LYS A 107 -1.46 26.51 -4.59
CA LYS A 107 -0.99 26.59 -3.20
C LYS A 107 -0.58 25.22 -2.63
N LYS A 108 -1.36 24.17 -2.90
CA LYS A 108 -1.03 22.79 -2.48
C LYS A 108 0.19 22.26 -3.23
N ARG A 109 0.30 22.58 -4.52
CA ARG A 109 1.45 22.21 -5.34
C ARG A 109 2.75 22.82 -4.78
N GLN A 110 2.75 24.10 -4.42
CA GLN A 110 3.91 24.75 -3.79
C GLN A 110 4.29 24.12 -2.44
N GLN A 111 3.30 23.78 -1.60
CA GLN A 111 3.56 23.08 -0.34
C GLN A 111 4.21 21.71 -0.60
N LEU A 112 3.64 20.92 -1.51
CA LEU A 112 4.17 19.62 -1.90
C LEU A 112 5.57 19.72 -2.51
N ASP A 113 5.84 20.71 -3.35
CA ASP A 113 7.14 20.91 -3.99
C ASP A 113 8.28 21.06 -2.98
N SER A 114 8.05 21.75 -1.86
CA SER A 114 9.09 21.90 -0.82
C SER A 114 9.40 20.57 -0.13
N TRP A 115 8.38 19.74 0.13
CA TRP A 115 8.54 18.38 0.65
C TRP A 115 9.20 17.44 -0.36
N LEU A 116 8.76 17.45 -1.62
CA LEU A 116 9.32 16.63 -2.69
C LEU A 116 10.79 16.94 -2.95
N LYS A 117 11.18 18.23 -2.95
CA LYS A 117 12.60 18.63 -3.06
C LYS A 117 13.47 18.07 -1.94
N ARG A 118 12.96 18.00 -0.71
CA ARG A 118 13.67 17.37 0.42
C ARG A 118 13.79 15.87 0.24
N LEU A 119 12.74 15.19 -0.22
CA LEU A 119 12.82 13.75 -0.49
C LEU A 119 13.82 13.45 -1.61
N ASP A 120 13.84 14.27 -2.66
CA ASP A 120 14.77 14.19 -3.78
C ASP A 120 16.23 14.41 -3.34
N SER A 121 16.50 15.33 -2.40
CA SER A 121 17.88 15.58 -1.94
C SER A 121 18.50 14.38 -1.23
N TYR A 122 17.68 13.54 -0.58
CA TYR A 122 18.14 12.30 0.06
C TYR A 122 18.01 11.06 -0.87
N GLY A 123 17.31 11.19 -2.00
CA GLY A 123 17.17 10.15 -3.02
C GLY A 123 16.65 8.82 -2.46
N TRP A 124 17.37 7.73 -2.73
CA TRP A 124 16.99 6.38 -2.27
C TRP A 124 17.01 6.22 -0.74
N LYS A 125 17.79 7.03 -0.02
CA LYS A 125 17.90 6.93 1.44
C LYS A 125 16.61 7.35 2.14
N SER A 126 15.92 8.38 1.63
CA SER A 126 14.63 8.78 2.17
C SER A 126 13.61 7.65 1.99
N LEU A 127 13.60 7.01 0.82
CA LEU A 127 12.70 5.90 0.53
C LEU A 127 12.97 4.72 1.46
N ALA A 128 14.24 4.34 1.62
CA ALA A 128 14.66 3.30 2.55
C ALA A 128 14.17 3.57 3.98
N LEU A 129 14.35 4.79 4.48
CA LEU A 129 13.87 5.18 5.81
C LEU A 129 12.35 5.09 5.90
N CYS A 130 11.61 5.58 4.90
CA CYS A 130 10.15 5.46 4.87
C CYS A 130 9.67 4.00 4.87
N ARG A 131 10.42 3.07 4.27
CA ARG A 131 10.10 1.63 4.27
C ARG A 131 10.39 0.95 5.61
N LEU A 132 11.35 1.46 6.36
CA LEU A 132 11.69 0.95 7.70
C LEU A 132 10.77 1.48 8.79
N VAL A 133 10.02 2.56 8.54
CA VAL A 133 9.03 3.11 9.48
C VAL A 133 7.69 2.39 9.28
N PRO A 134 7.26 1.51 10.21
CA PRO A 134 6.08 0.66 10.01
C PRO A 134 4.75 1.42 10.08
N PHE A 135 4.74 2.59 10.72
CA PHE A 135 3.51 3.39 10.92
C PHE A 135 3.09 4.19 9.69
N LEU A 136 3.93 4.28 8.65
CA LEU A 136 3.59 4.98 7.42
C LEU A 136 2.72 4.10 6.52
N PRO A 137 1.51 4.54 6.14
CA PRO A 137 0.70 3.80 5.19
C PRO A 137 1.45 3.62 3.87
N CYS A 138 1.66 2.37 3.46
CA CYS A 138 2.42 2.04 2.25
C CYS A 138 1.88 2.75 1.01
N ALA A 139 0.56 2.87 0.88
CA ALA A 139 -0.08 3.58 -0.23
C ALA A 139 0.35 5.05 -0.30
N ILE A 140 0.42 5.77 0.83
CA ILE A 140 0.87 7.17 0.87
C ILE A 140 2.32 7.27 0.37
N VAL A 141 3.20 6.38 0.83
CA VAL A 141 4.59 6.35 0.38
C VAL A 141 4.68 6.05 -1.13
N ASN A 142 3.94 5.04 -1.61
CA ASN A 142 3.99 4.63 -3.02
C ASN A 142 3.52 5.74 -3.96
N TYR A 143 2.35 6.33 -3.67
CA TYR A 143 1.82 7.44 -4.47
C TYR A 143 2.68 8.70 -4.32
N GLY A 144 3.11 9.03 -3.10
CA GLY A 144 3.91 10.22 -2.81
C GLY A 144 5.25 10.23 -3.56
N TYR A 145 5.95 9.09 -3.57
CA TYR A 145 7.21 8.97 -4.31
C TYR A 145 7.03 9.03 -5.83
N GLY A 146 5.85 8.73 -6.39
CA GLY A 146 5.63 8.91 -7.83
C GLY A 146 5.65 10.37 -8.28
N PHE A 147 5.47 11.33 -7.36
CA PHE A 147 5.65 12.76 -7.64
C PHE A 147 7.12 13.22 -7.53
N THR A 148 8.01 12.38 -7.01
CA THR A 148 9.45 12.70 -6.89
C THR A 148 10.21 12.43 -8.18
N ARG A 149 11.44 12.93 -8.26
CA ARG A 149 12.34 12.72 -9.42
C ARG A 149 13.09 11.39 -9.36
N ILE A 150 12.81 10.53 -8.38
CA ILE A 150 13.46 9.23 -8.25
C ILE A 150 13.22 8.35 -9.49
N LYS A 151 14.26 7.68 -9.97
CA LYS A 151 14.13 6.73 -11.10
C LYS A 151 13.27 5.54 -10.67
N ALA A 152 12.45 5.02 -11.59
CA ALA A 152 11.57 3.88 -11.30
C ALA A 152 12.38 2.64 -10.86
N SER A 153 13.52 2.39 -11.48
CA SER A 153 14.43 1.30 -11.10
C SER A 153 14.93 1.43 -9.66
N VAL A 154 15.32 2.64 -9.24
CA VAL A 154 15.76 2.91 -7.87
C VAL A 154 14.61 2.68 -6.90
N PHE A 155 13.40 3.15 -7.22
CA PHE A 155 12.21 2.90 -6.40
C PHE A 155 11.93 1.40 -6.23
N ILE A 156 11.99 0.62 -7.32
CA ILE A 156 11.76 -0.83 -7.32
C ILE A 156 12.79 -1.55 -6.46
N VAL A 157 14.07 -1.33 -6.72
CA VAL A 157 15.17 -2.04 -6.03
C VAL A 157 15.18 -1.67 -4.54
N THR A 158 15.07 -0.39 -4.20
CA THR A 158 15.01 0.05 -2.81
C THR A 158 13.78 -0.52 -2.11
N SER A 159 12.59 -0.45 -2.73
CA SER A 159 11.39 -1.02 -2.10
C SER A 159 11.50 -2.53 -1.91
N PHE A 160 12.03 -3.25 -2.88
CA PHE A 160 12.22 -4.71 -2.77
C PHE A 160 13.14 -5.07 -1.60
N ILE A 161 14.31 -4.44 -1.50
CA ILE A 161 15.29 -4.72 -0.44
C ILE A 161 14.71 -4.37 0.95
N PHE A 162 14.12 -3.18 1.09
CA PHE A 162 13.67 -2.69 2.39
C PHE A 162 12.30 -3.25 2.81
N PHE A 163 11.56 -3.92 1.92
CA PHE A 163 10.37 -4.68 2.31
C PHE A 163 10.72 -5.99 3.01
N ILE A 164 11.83 -6.64 2.67
CA ILE A 164 12.24 -7.94 3.22
C ILE A 164 12.08 -8.04 4.74
N PRO A 165 12.69 -7.16 5.57
CA PRO A 165 12.63 -7.31 7.02
C PRO A 165 11.19 -7.26 7.55
N LEU A 166 10.39 -6.31 7.06
CA LEU A 166 8.99 -6.18 7.49
C LEU A 166 8.14 -7.37 7.01
N LYS A 167 8.34 -7.84 5.77
CA LYS A 167 7.58 -8.97 5.23
C LYS A 167 7.93 -10.29 5.92
N ILE A 168 9.16 -10.46 6.38
CA ILE A 168 9.54 -11.60 7.22
C ILE A 168 8.71 -11.59 8.50
N VAL A 169 8.68 -10.47 9.23
CA VAL A 169 7.95 -10.37 10.50
C VAL A 169 6.46 -10.60 10.29
N GLU A 170 5.84 -9.89 9.35
CA GLU A 170 4.39 -9.99 9.12
C GLU A 170 3.98 -11.41 8.68
N THR A 171 4.74 -12.03 7.78
CA THR A 171 4.45 -13.40 7.31
C THR A 171 4.68 -14.41 8.42
N TYR A 172 5.75 -14.25 9.21
CA TYR A 172 6.03 -15.15 10.33
C TYR A 172 4.93 -15.08 11.40
N CYS A 173 4.44 -13.88 11.73
CA CYS A 173 3.31 -13.71 12.64
C CYS A 173 2.05 -14.43 12.13
N GLY A 174 1.75 -14.31 10.83
CA GLY A 174 0.61 -14.99 10.22
C GLY A 174 0.75 -16.52 10.22
N TYR A 175 1.96 -17.01 9.90
CA TYR A 175 2.28 -18.44 9.94
C TYR A 175 2.17 -19.00 11.37
N TRP A 176 2.77 -18.33 12.35
CA TRP A 176 2.78 -18.80 13.73
C TRP A 176 1.39 -18.78 14.36
N GLY A 177 0.62 -17.70 14.15
CA GLY A 177 -0.75 -17.58 14.67
C GLY A 177 -1.75 -18.60 14.09
N ALA A 178 -1.44 -19.23 12.95
CA ALA A 178 -2.26 -20.27 12.36
C ALA A 178 -1.93 -21.70 12.87
N ASN A 179 -0.82 -21.87 13.59
CA ASN A 179 -0.32 -23.16 14.10
C ASN A 179 -0.43 -23.28 15.64
N PHE A 180 -1.28 -22.47 16.26
CA PHE A 180 -1.61 -22.50 17.69
C PHE A 180 -3.03 -23.03 17.87
#